data_AF-A0A9P7KGY2-F1
#
_entry.id   AF-A0A9P7KGY2-F1
#
_cell.length_a   1.000
_cell.length_b   1.000
_cell.length_c   1.000
_cell.angle_alpha   90.00
_cell.angle_beta   90.00
_cell.angle_gamma   90.00
#
_symmetry.space_group_name_H-M   'P 1'
#
loop_
_entity.id
_entity.type
_entity.pdbx_description
1 polymer ?
#
loop_
_entity_poly.entity_id
_entity_poly.type
_entity_poly.pdbx_seq_one_letter_code
_entity_poly.pdbx_strand_id
1 'polypeptide(L)'
;MFVLSILKVPNPNLPPAPLTLYPLTQRHQDTLAIHPSHFGAPVHQALTAELNKKYANRVLHDVGLCICVFDLAEVGEGRVRYGDGCLWYKGAFVPFAFTDDNA
;
A
#
# COMPACT_ATOMS: atom_id res chain seq x y z
N MET A 1 17.80 3.05 -10.27
CA MET A 1 17.44 4.18 -11.15
C MET A 1 16.72 3.64 -12.40
N PHE A 2 15.64 2.91 -12.17
CA PHE A 2 14.69 2.31 -13.11
C PHE A 2 13.52 2.13 -12.14
N VAL A 3 12.46 2.94 -12.10
CA VAL A 3 11.36 3.00 -13.05
C VAL A 3 10.59 4.29 -12.70
N LEU A 4 10.74 5.36 -13.47
CA LEU A 4 9.88 6.57 -13.36
C LEU A 4 9.16 6.86 -14.69
N SER A 5 9.33 5.99 -15.69
CA SER A 5 8.92 6.24 -17.08
C SER A 5 7.53 5.71 -17.44
N ILE A 6 6.78 5.09 -16.51
CA ILE A 6 5.52 4.39 -16.82
C ILE A 6 4.27 5.06 -16.22
N LEU A 7 4.38 6.32 -15.78
CA LEU A 7 3.19 7.15 -15.52
C LEU A 7 2.57 7.59 -16.86
N LYS A 8 2.08 6.63 -17.65
CA LYS A 8 1.23 6.91 -18.80
C LYS A 8 -0.16 7.20 -18.25
N VAL A 9 -0.58 8.46 -18.36
CA VAL A 9 -1.94 8.92 -18.09
C VAL A 9 -2.93 7.96 -18.77
N PRO A 10 -4.01 7.51 -18.09
CA PRO A 10 -4.91 6.52 -18.66
C PRO A 10 -5.65 7.14 -19.85
N ASN A 11 -5.35 6.67 -21.06
CA ASN A 11 -6.20 6.90 -22.21
C ASN A 11 -7.23 5.76 -22.25
N PRO A 12 -8.53 6.01 -22.10
CA PRO A 12 -9.56 4.97 -22.00
C PRO A 12 -9.78 4.15 -23.28
N ASN A 13 -9.06 4.43 -24.37
CA ASN A 13 -9.30 3.86 -25.70
C ASN A 13 -8.18 2.94 -26.21
N LEU A 14 -7.14 2.63 -25.44
CA LEU A 14 -6.05 1.76 -25.90
C LEU A 14 -6.26 0.33 -25.36
N PRO A 15 -6.16 -0.72 -26.19
CA PRO A 15 -6.15 -2.10 -25.69
C PRO A 15 -4.98 -2.30 -24.71
N PRO A 16 -5.19 -3.00 -23.57
CA PRO A 16 -4.18 -3.15 -22.54
C PRO A 16 -2.99 -3.96 -23.06
N ALA A 17 -1.79 -3.44 -22.84
CA ALA A 17 -0.55 -4.14 -23.11
C ALA A 17 -0.24 -5.07 -21.92
N PRO A 18 0.29 -6.28 -22.13
CA PRO A 18 0.38 -7.33 -21.10
C PRO A 18 1.35 -7.05 -19.94
N LEU A 19 2.06 -5.91 -19.91
CA LEU A 19 3.13 -5.62 -18.94
C LEU A 19 3.07 -4.21 -18.36
N THR A 20 1.90 -3.56 -18.32
CA THR A 20 1.78 -2.20 -17.80
C THR A 20 1.47 -2.15 -16.31
N LEU A 21 2.31 -1.43 -15.57
CA LEU A 21 2.07 -1.04 -14.19
C LEU A 21 1.01 0.06 -14.15
N TYR A 22 -0.23 -0.29 -13.81
CA TYR A 22 -1.27 0.69 -13.54
C TYR A 22 -1.25 1.02 -12.05
N PRO A 23 -1.21 2.31 -11.65
CA PRO A 23 -1.58 2.66 -10.28
C PRO A 23 -3.04 2.26 -10.10
N LEU A 24 -3.29 1.15 -9.41
CA LEU A 24 -4.64 0.68 -9.19
C LEU A 24 -5.39 1.76 -8.40
N THR A 25 -6.52 2.20 -8.94
CA THR A 25 -7.40 3.19 -8.29
C THR A 25 -8.06 2.64 -7.02
N GLN A 26 -7.81 1.37 -6.67
CA GLN A 26 -8.47 0.68 -5.59
C GLN A 26 -7.77 0.96 -4.26
N ARG A 27 -8.44 1.77 -3.42
CA ARG A 27 -8.01 2.05 -2.05
C ARG A 27 -8.21 0.79 -1.21
N HIS A 28 -7.15 0.28 -0.60
CA HIS A 28 -7.23 -0.84 0.32
C HIS A 28 -7.30 -0.32 1.76
N GLN A 29 -8.34 -0.75 2.49
CA GLN A 29 -8.51 -0.38 3.89
C GLN A 29 -7.94 -1.48 4.76
N ASP A 30 -7.01 -1.13 5.65
CA ASP A 30 -6.40 -2.08 6.56
C ASP A 30 -6.22 -1.45 7.95
N THR A 31 -6.11 -2.31 8.95
CA THR A 31 -5.81 -1.89 10.31
C THR A 31 -4.38 -2.27 10.66
N LEU A 32 -3.59 -1.28 11.03
CA LEU A 32 -2.18 -1.39 11.34
C LEU A 32 -1.97 -1.17 12.84
N ALA A 33 -1.18 -2.03 13.46
CA ALA A 33 -0.77 -1.88 14.84
C ALA A 33 0.68 -1.36 14.86
N ILE A 34 0.89 -0.19 15.46
CA ILE A 34 2.23 0.37 15.68
C ILE A 34 2.69 -0.05 17.07
N HIS A 35 3.85 -0.70 17.12
CA HIS A 35 4.50 -1.05 18.37
C HIS A 35 5.00 0.22 19.10
N PRO A 36 4.88 0.32 20.43
CA PRO A 36 5.32 1.49 21.20
C PRO A 36 6.80 1.85 20.98
N SER A 37 7.65 0.88 20.63
CA SER A 37 9.06 1.14 20.26
C SER A 37 9.23 2.03 19.03
N HIS A 38 8.21 2.16 18.18
CA HIS A 38 8.22 2.98 16.97
C HIS A 38 7.55 4.34 17.13
N PHE A 39 7.11 4.71 18.36
CA PHE A 39 6.53 6.04 18.63
C PHE A 39 7.55 7.18 18.58
N GLY A 40 8.85 6.89 18.60
CA GLY A 40 9.89 7.90 18.44
C GLY A 40 10.05 8.40 17.00
N ALA A 41 9.50 7.69 16.01
CA ALA A 41 9.54 8.07 14.60
C ALA A 41 8.27 8.84 14.19
N PRO A 42 8.33 9.68 13.14
CA PRO A 42 7.14 10.31 12.60
C PRO A 42 6.12 9.26 12.15
N VAL A 43 4.84 9.48 12.48
CA VAL A 43 3.74 8.51 12.27
C VAL A 43 3.70 8.00 10.83
N HIS A 44 3.88 8.88 9.85
CA HIS A 44 3.93 8.51 8.42
C HIS A 44 5.02 7.48 8.11
N GLN A 45 6.21 7.62 8.69
CA GLN A 45 7.32 6.70 8.45
C GLN A 45 7.08 5.36 9.16
N ALA A 46 6.56 5.39 10.39
CA ALA A 46 6.20 4.19 11.12
C ALA A 46 5.11 3.38 10.40
N LEU A 47 4.05 4.04 9.93
CA LEU A 47 2.99 3.40 9.15
C LEU A 47 3.50 2.81 7.84
N THR A 48 4.35 3.55 7.11
CA THR A 48 4.91 3.09 5.84
C THR A 48 5.81 1.87 6.05
N ALA A 49 6.59 1.84 7.13
CA ALA A 49 7.43 0.69 7.47
C ALA A 49 6.60 -0.56 7.79
N GLU A 50 5.55 -0.42 8.60
CA GLU A 50 4.65 -1.53 8.93
C GLU A 50 3.88 -2.03 7.71
N LEU A 51 3.40 -1.11 6.87
CA LEU A 51 2.74 -1.46 5.61
C LEU A 51 3.66 -2.19 4.65
N ASN A 52 4.87 -1.68 4.46
CA ASN A 52 5.86 -2.37 3.63
C ASN A 52 6.19 -3.75 4.20
N LYS A 53 6.31 -3.90 5.52
CA LYS A 53 6.54 -5.21 6.13
C LYS A 53 5.36 -6.18 5.93
N LYS A 54 4.13 -5.66 5.94
CA LYS A 54 2.92 -6.45 5.76
C LYS A 54 2.67 -6.83 4.30
N TYR A 55 2.94 -5.93 3.35
CA TYR A 55 2.53 -6.07 1.95
C TYR A 55 3.67 -6.20 0.94
N ALA A 56 4.92 -5.88 1.29
CA ALA A 56 6.03 -6.07 0.35
C ALA A 56 6.21 -7.56 0.02
N ASN A 57 6.40 -7.83 -1.28
CA ASN A 57 6.58 -9.17 -1.84
C ASN A 57 5.42 -10.13 -1.51
N ARG A 58 4.23 -9.62 -1.20
CA ARG A 58 3.04 -10.45 -1.02
C ARG A 58 2.15 -10.36 -2.24
N VAL A 59 1.60 -11.50 -2.62
CA VAL A 59 0.56 -11.57 -3.65
C VAL A 59 -0.78 -11.36 -2.96
N LEU A 60 -1.49 -10.31 -3.37
CA LEU A 60 -2.88 -10.05 -2.97
C LEU A 60 -3.79 -10.68 -4.02
N HIS A 61 -4.74 -11.50 -3.58
CA HIS A 61 -5.78 -12.03 -4.46
C HIS A 61 -6.57 -10.87 -5.09
N ASP A 62 -6.91 -11.00 -6.38
CA ASP A 62 -7.57 -9.99 -7.24
C ASP A 62 -6.74 -8.74 -7.59
N VAL A 63 -5.59 -8.53 -6.96
CA VAL A 63 -4.75 -7.32 -7.13
C VAL A 63 -3.38 -7.63 -7.74
N GLY A 64 -2.84 -8.84 -7.54
CA GLY A 64 -1.54 -9.27 -8.08
C GLY A 64 -0.36 -9.14 -7.10
N LEU A 65 0.86 -9.07 -7.64
CA LEU A 65 2.10 -9.01 -6.85
C LEU A 65 2.32 -7.58 -6.32
N CYS A 66 2.22 -7.38 -5.00
CA CYS A 66 2.49 -6.10 -4.38
C CYS A 66 3.98 -5.91 -4.11
N ILE A 67 4.55 -4.83 -4.66
CA ILE A 67 5.97 -4.52 -4.53
C ILE A 67 6.18 -3.61 -3.32
N CYS A 68 5.46 -2.50 -3.27
CA CYS A 68 5.57 -1.49 -2.23
C CYS A 68 4.27 -0.68 -2.11
N VAL A 69 4.06 -0.01 -0.97
CA VAL A 69 2.96 0.94 -0.83
C VAL A 69 3.35 2.27 -1.47
N PHE A 70 2.44 2.85 -2.29
CA PHE A 70 2.67 4.12 -2.97
C PHE A 70 2.47 5.30 -2.02
N ASP A 71 1.26 5.43 -1.46
CA ASP A 71 0.93 6.50 -0.52
C ASP A 71 -0.20 6.11 0.43
N LEU A 72 -0.21 6.75 1.59
CA LEU A 72 -1.26 6.68 2.60
C LEU A 72 -2.35 7.69 2.21
N ALA A 73 -3.46 7.21 1.66
CA ALA A 73 -4.55 8.08 1.22
C ALA A 73 -5.33 8.66 2.41
N GLU A 74 -5.54 7.86 3.45
CA GLU A 74 -6.30 8.27 4.63
C GLU A 74 -5.76 7.54 5.85
N VAL A 75 -5.49 8.28 6.93
CA VAL A 75 -5.06 7.72 8.21
C VAL A 75 -6.06 8.17 9.25
N GLY A 76 -6.84 7.23 9.78
CA GLY A 76 -7.78 7.46 10.86
C GLY A 76 -7.07 7.64 12.21
N GLU A 77 -7.86 7.93 13.24
CA GLU A 77 -7.32 8.13 14.59
C GLU A 77 -6.70 6.84 15.16
N GLY A 78 -5.50 6.99 15.73
CA GLY A 78 -4.83 5.92 16.47
C GLY A 78 -5.55 5.64 17.78
N ARG A 79 -6.04 4.41 17.97
CA ARG A 79 -6.66 3.96 19.22
C ARG A 79 -5.76 2.97 19.94
N VAL A 80 -5.46 3.22 21.21
CA VAL A 80 -4.69 2.28 22.03
C VAL A 80 -5.61 1.15 22.49
N ARG A 81 -5.20 -0.10 22.26
CA ARG A 81 -5.89 -1.25 22.86
C ARG A 81 -5.31 -1.55 24.24
N TYR A 82 -6.19 -1.72 25.22
CA TYR A 82 -5.82 -2.19 26.56
C TYR A 82 -5.25 -3.62 26.47
N GLY A 83 -4.08 -3.85 27.06
CA GLY A 83 -3.38 -5.14 27.06
C GLY A 83 -2.01 -5.07 26.40
N ASP A 84 -1.95 -4.65 25.13
CA ASP A 84 -0.70 -4.67 24.35
C ASP A 84 0.03 -3.33 24.32
N GLY A 85 -0.65 -2.22 24.65
CA GLY A 85 -0.09 -0.88 24.54
C GLY A 85 0.22 -0.42 23.11
N CYS A 86 -0.09 -1.25 22.11
CA CYS A 86 0.04 -0.92 20.70
C CYS A 86 -1.03 0.08 20.26
N LEU A 87 -0.65 0.97 19.35
CA LEU A 87 -1.53 1.97 18.77
C LEU A 87 -2.10 1.45 17.45
N TRP A 88 -3.42 1.31 17.40
CA TRP A 88 -4.13 0.77 16.25
C TRP A 88 -4.64 1.90 15.37
N TYR A 89 -4.15 1.95 14.14
CA TYR A 89 -4.58 2.89 13.12
C TYR A 89 -5.42 2.17 12.08
N LYS A 90 -6.56 2.76 11.71
CA LYS A 90 -7.30 2.35 10.51
C LYS A 90 -6.89 3.28 9.38
N GLY A 91 -6.31 2.74 8.33
CA GLY A 91 -5.85 3.55 7.20
C GLY A 91 -6.25 2.95 5.86
N ALA A 92 -6.49 3.83 4.89
CA ALA A 92 -6.60 3.47 3.49
C ALA A 92 -5.28 3.80 2.78
N PHE A 93 -4.74 2.84 2.05
CA PHE A 93 -3.53 3.03 1.26
C PHE A 93 -3.71 2.49 -0.15
N VAL A 94 -2.86 2.95 -1.06
CA VAL A 94 -2.84 2.46 -2.44
C VAL A 94 -1.55 1.67 -2.65
N PRO A 95 -1.61 0.33 -2.79
CA PRO A 95 -0.44 -0.46 -3.11
C PRO A 95 -0.03 -0.26 -4.57
N PHE A 96 1.28 -0.36 -4.82
CA PHE A 96 1.81 -0.57 -6.16
C PHE A 96 1.87 -2.07 -6.42
N ALA A 97 0.97 -2.55 -7.29
CA ALA A 97 0.85 -3.96 -7.63
C ALA A 97 1.10 -4.19 -9.11
N PHE A 98 1.65 -5.36 -9.42
CA PHE A 98 1.82 -5.86 -10.77
C PHE A 98 0.79 -6.96 -11.02
N THR A 99 -0.11 -6.71 -11.97
CA THR A 99 -1.04 -7.69 -12.51
C THR A 99 -0.50 -8.18 -13.85
N ASP A 100 -0.31 -9.49 -13.98
CA ASP A 100 -0.15 -10.11 -15.30
C ASP A 100 -1.55 -10.30 -15.89
N ASP A 101 -1.88 -9.62 -16.99
CA ASP A 101 -3.15 -9.79 -17.74
C ASP A 101 -3.21 -11.14 -18.50
N ASN A 102 -2.51 -12.17 -18.00
CA ASN A 102 -2.39 -13.44 -18.69
C ASN A 102 -3.40 -14.45 -18.14
N ALA A 103 -4.56 -14.46 -18.81
CA ALA A 103 -5.70 -15.40 -18.81
C ALA A 103 -6.89 -15.07 -17.91
#